data_AF-A0A0S8J2G1-F1
#
_entry.id   AF-A0A0S8J2G1-F1
#
_cell.length_a   1.000
_cell.length_b   1.000
_cell.length_c   1.000
_cell.angle_alpha   90.00
_cell.angle_beta   90.00
_cell.angle_gamma   90.00
#
_symmetry.space_group_name_H-M   'P 1'
#
loop_
_entity.id
_entity.type
_entity.pdbx_description
1 polymer ?
#
loop_
_entity_poly.entity_id
_entity_poly.type
_entity_poly.pdbx_seq_one_letter_code
_entity_poly.pdbx_strand_id
1 'polypeptide(L)'
;MLKNKYVLIFWLVVFFAGFCFAGPQEDLNKPDSVKVQSIPELGPNQSFDVSVSLFSDEPLSGLFVPLAFKTKGKVDIVCDSVILSDWILNYNPDIHVANIDEMNSTIRIGAVWFKKELPAGHGNLAKIYFHTGPKWKMDQSIMIDTTVCYPPPGGARYHFVSVKGKETISFEPVFVKGLVGKSSK
;
A
#
# COMPACT_ATOMS: atom_id res chain seq x y z
N MET A 1 30.30 12.97 50.72
CA MET A 1 29.30 11.88 50.53
C MET A 1 28.21 12.30 49.53
N LEU A 2 28.52 12.45 48.24
CA LEU A 2 27.54 12.90 47.22
C LEU A 2 27.63 12.16 45.87
N LYS A 3 28.31 11.01 45.81
CA LYS A 3 28.53 10.27 44.55
C LYS A 3 27.58 9.09 44.30
N ASN A 4 26.88 8.58 45.30
CA ASN A 4 26.06 7.36 45.15
C ASN A 4 24.59 7.59 44.77
N LYS A 5 24.07 8.82 44.87
CA LYS A 5 22.63 9.10 44.59
C LYS A 5 22.33 9.23 43.09
N TYR A 6 23.29 9.70 42.30
CA TYR A 6 23.09 9.93 40.85
C TYR A 6 23.27 8.66 40.02
N VAL A 7 24.04 7.69 40.52
CA VAL A 7 24.23 6.39 39.85
C VAL A 7 22.91 5.61 39.84
N LEU A 8 22.15 5.61 40.94
CA LEU A 8 20.86 4.92 41.02
C LEU A 8 19.81 5.54 40.07
N ILE A 9 19.80 6.87 39.95
CA ILE A 9 18.89 7.60 39.05
C ILE A 9 19.24 7.33 37.58
N PHE A 10 20.54 7.30 37.24
CA PHE A 10 21.00 7.00 35.88
C PHE A 10 20.59 5.58 35.45
N TRP A 11 20.73 4.58 36.32
CA TRP A 11 20.27 3.23 36.04
C TRP A 11 18.74 3.13 35.92
N LEU A 12 17.98 3.88 36.72
CA LEU A 12 16.51 3.93 36.63
C LEU A 12 16.01 4.54 35.31
N VAL A 13 16.67 5.59 34.80
CA VAL A 13 16.34 6.20 33.50
C VAL A 13 16.70 5.28 32.34
N VAL A 14 17.84 4.58 32.41
CA VAL A 14 18.22 3.58 31.39
C VAL A 14 17.27 2.36 31.40
N PHE A 15 16.82 1.92 32.59
CA PHE A 15 15.86 0.82 32.71
C PHE A 15 14.46 1.22 32.19
N PHE A 16 13.98 2.45 32.45
CA PHE A 16 12.70 2.92 31.91
C PHE A 16 12.75 3.30 30.42
N ALA A 17 13.88 3.78 29.91
CA ALA A 17 14.05 4.04 28.47
C ALA A 17 14.07 2.74 27.64
N GLY A 18 14.44 1.61 28.24
CA GLY A 18 14.39 0.29 27.60
C GLY A 18 12.98 -0.28 27.41
N PHE A 19 11.97 0.22 28.14
CA PHE A 19 10.59 -0.29 28.08
C PHE A 19 9.68 0.47 27.09
N CYS A 20 10.14 1.55 26.45
CA CYS A 20 9.33 2.33 25.50
C CYS A 20 9.52 1.94 24.02
N PHE A 21 10.29 0.88 23.71
CA PHE A 21 10.48 0.39 22.34
C PHE A 21 10.10 -1.08 22.18
N ALA A 22 9.05 -1.53 22.88
CA ALA A 22 8.26 -2.65 22.37
C ALA A 22 7.14 -2.04 21.51
N GLY A 23 7.47 -1.70 20.26
CA GLY A 23 6.42 -1.60 19.24
C GLY A 23 5.64 -2.92 19.23
N PRO A 24 4.35 -2.93 18.88
CA PRO A 24 3.60 -4.17 18.76
C PRO A 24 4.42 -5.13 17.89
N GLN A 25 4.83 -6.26 18.47
CA GLN A 25 5.51 -7.31 17.73
C GLN A 25 4.53 -7.75 16.66
N GLU A 26 4.74 -7.28 15.43
CA GLU A 26 3.90 -7.63 14.29
C GLU A 26 3.98 -9.16 14.16
N ASP A 27 2.83 -9.83 14.26
CA ASP A 27 2.68 -11.28 14.14
C ASP A 27 3.62 -11.84 13.07
N LEU A 28 4.58 -12.68 13.49
CA LEU A 28 5.48 -13.47 12.62
C LEU A 28 4.74 -14.42 11.66
N ASN A 29 3.39 -14.43 11.69
CA ASN A 29 2.52 -15.26 10.86
C ASN A 29 1.52 -14.44 10.02
N LYS A 30 1.67 -13.11 9.92
CA LYS A 30 0.87 -12.33 8.98
C LYS A 30 1.41 -12.60 7.57
N PRO A 31 0.61 -13.09 6.63
CA PRO A 31 1.07 -13.21 5.25
C PRO A 31 1.35 -11.81 4.70
N ASP A 32 2.36 -11.69 3.84
CA ASP A 32 2.58 -10.47 3.05
C ASP A 32 1.27 -10.05 2.41
N SER A 33 0.98 -8.75 2.43
CA SER A 33 -0.29 -8.27 1.91
C SER A 33 -0.23 -6.88 1.32
N VAL A 34 -1.13 -6.63 0.36
CA VAL A 34 -1.51 -5.28 -0.05
C VAL A 34 -2.99 -5.10 0.16
N LYS A 35 -3.34 -3.96 0.75
CA LYS A 35 -4.71 -3.59 1.05
C LYS A 35 -5.04 -2.27 0.42
N VAL A 36 -6.18 -2.24 -0.27
CA VAL A 36 -6.77 -1.01 -0.77
C VAL A 36 -7.87 -0.58 0.19
N GLN A 37 -7.85 0.69 0.60
CA GLN A 37 -8.84 1.28 1.49
C GLN A 37 -10.24 1.24 0.84
N SER A 38 -11.24 0.90 1.63
CA SER A 38 -12.65 1.06 1.23
C SER A 38 -13.16 2.42 1.68
N ILE A 39 -13.90 3.09 0.81
CA ILE A 39 -14.55 4.38 1.08
C ILE A 39 -16.06 4.14 1.05
N PRO A 40 -16.71 4.06 2.23
CA PRO A 40 -18.15 3.89 2.28
C PRO A 40 -18.84 5.18 1.82
N GLU A 41 -19.95 5.03 1.10
CA GLU A 41 -20.91 6.10 0.80
C GLU A 41 -20.31 7.34 0.10
N LEU A 42 -20.52 7.41 -1.22
CA LEU A 42 -20.15 8.59 -2.02
C LEU A 42 -21.36 9.17 -2.71
N GLY A 43 -21.41 10.50 -2.74
CA GLY A 43 -22.33 11.30 -3.51
C GLY A 43 -21.78 11.77 -4.85
N PRO A 44 -22.62 12.38 -5.70
CA PRO A 44 -22.19 13.03 -6.92
C PRO A 44 -21.25 14.21 -6.65
N ASN A 45 -20.32 14.47 -7.58
CA ASN A 45 -19.37 15.59 -7.53
C ASN A 45 -18.51 15.65 -6.25
N GLN A 46 -18.09 14.49 -5.74
CA GLN A 46 -17.24 14.39 -4.55
C GLN A 46 -15.83 13.96 -4.93
N SER A 47 -14.84 14.68 -4.40
CA SER A 47 -13.44 14.26 -4.44
C SER A 47 -13.09 13.46 -3.18
N PHE A 48 -12.28 12.43 -3.35
CA PHE A 48 -11.85 11.56 -2.26
C PHE A 48 -10.52 10.88 -2.59
N ASP A 49 -9.84 10.38 -1.57
CA ASP A 49 -8.61 9.60 -1.73
C ASP A 49 -8.75 8.17 -1.19
N VAL A 50 -8.01 7.26 -1.83
CA VAL A 50 -7.92 5.86 -1.48
C VAL A 50 -6.47 5.55 -1.15
N SER A 51 -6.20 5.12 0.08
CA SER A 51 -4.88 4.66 0.48
C SER A 51 -4.66 3.21 0.06
N VAL A 52 -3.47 2.91 -0.46
CA VAL A 52 -2.98 1.56 -0.70
C VAL A 52 -1.89 1.30 0.32
N SER A 53 -2.06 0.29 1.17
CA SER A 53 -1.07 -0.10 2.18
C SER A 53 -0.48 -1.47 1.87
N LEU A 54 0.73 -1.69 2.36
CA LEU A 54 1.51 -2.89 2.17
C LEU A 54 1.99 -3.38 3.55
N PHE A 55 2.02 -4.69 3.73
CA PHE A 55 2.77 -5.37 4.77
C PHE A 55 3.67 -6.39 4.10
N SER A 56 4.93 -6.44 4.52
CA SER A 56 5.81 -7.57 4.18
C SER A 56 6.61 -8.03 5.38
N ASP A 57 6.76 -9.35 5.54
CA ASP A 57 7.54 -9.94 6.64
C ASP A 57 9.05 -10.01 6.31
N GLU A 58 9.42 -9.76 5.04
CA GLU A 58 10.79 -9.72 4.56
C GLU A 58 11.13 -8.44 3.77
N PRO A 59 12.42 -8.10 3.65
CA PRO A 59 12.83 -6.99 2.80
C PRO A 59 12.50 -7.24 1.33
N LEU A 60 12.09 -6.17 0.63
CA LEU A 60 11.72 -6.20 -0.78
C LEU A 60 12.76 -5.47 -1.64
N SER A 61 13.23 -6.18 -2.66
CA SER A 61 14.02 -5.63 -3.78
C SER A 61 13.12 -5.09 -4.89
N GLY A 62 11.84 -5.44 -4.91
CA GLY A 62 10.89 -4.86 -5.86
C GLY A 62 9.44 -5.21 -5.56
N LEU A 63 8.54 -4.39 -6.07
CA LEU A 63 7.09 -4.62 -6.01
C LEU A 63 6.42 -4.05 -7.25
N PHE A 64 5.33 -4.68 -7.66
CA PHE A 64 4.44 -4.16 -8.69
C PHE A 64 2.98 -4.47 -8.35
N VAL A 65 2.14 -3.45 -8.34
CA VAL A 65 0.72 -3.48 -7.95
C VAL A 65 -0.12 -2.82 -9.05
N PRO A 66 -0.69 -3.63 -9.96
CA PRO A 66 -1.68 -3.15 -10.92
C PRO A 66 -3.06 -3.12 -10.26
N LEU A 67 -3.76 -1.98 -10.32
CA LEU A 67 -5.11 -1.82 -9.78
C LEU A 67 -6.07 -1.36 -10.89
N ALA A 68 -7.26 -1.93 -10.93
CA ALA A 68 -8.32 -1.51 -11.85
C ALA A 68 -9.52 -1.04 -11.05
N PHE A 69 -10.23 -0.02 -11.55
CA PHE A 69 -11.35 0.62 -10.87
C PHE A 69 -12.64 0.69 -11.71
N LYS A 70 -12.64 0.11 -12.91
CA LYS A 70 -13.84 0.02 -13.78
C LYS A 70 -14.64 -1.25 -13.46
N THR A 71 -15.94 -1.08 -13.20
CA THR A 71 -16.92 -2.18 -13.23
C THR A 71 -17.63 -2.23 -14.59
N LYS A 72 -18.39 -3.31 -14.86
CA LYS A 72 -19.15 -3.46 -16.11
C LYS A 72 -20.18 -2.33 -16.29
N GLY A 73 -19.84 -1.30 -17.05
CA GLY A 73 -20.72 -0.17 -17.39
C GLY A 73 -19.99 1.16 -17.46
N LYS A 74 -20.69 2.22 -17.88
CA LYS A 74 -20.19 3.60 -17.75
C LYS A 74 -20.47 4.08 -16.33
N VAL A 75 -19.48 3.95 -15.44
CA VAL A 75 -19.54 4.52 -14.09
C VAL A 75 -18.98 5.94 -14.12
N ASP A 76 -19.63 6.86 -13.43
CA ASP A 76 -19.27 8.27 -13.43
C ASP A 76 -18.23 8.58 -12.34
N ILE A 77 -17.03 8.04 -12.55
CA ILE A 77 -15.88 8.18 -11.64
C ILE A 77 -14.60 8.30 -12.45
N VAL A 78 -13.72 9.18 -11.99
CA VAL A 78 -12.43 9.48 -12.64
C VAL A 78 -11.32 9.35 -11.60
N CYS A 79 -10.21 8.77 -12.01
CA CYS A 79 -8.96 8.76 -11.25
C CYS A 79 -8.14 9.97 -11.68
N ASP A 80 -7.88 10.91 -10.77
CA ASP A 80 -7.22 12.18 -11.07
C ASP A 80 -5.70 12.06 -11.00
N SER A 81 -5.20 11.37 -9.96
CA SER A 81 -3.76 11.22 -9.74
C SER A 81 -3.47 10.05 -8.83
N VAL A 82 -2.23 9.55 -8.92
CA VAL A 82 -1.67 8.55 -8.01
C VAL A 82 -0.30 9.04 -7.57
N ILE A 83 -0.05 9.02 -6.26
CA ILE A 83 1.19 9.51 -5.65
C ILE A 83 1.77 8.39 -4.78
N LEU A 84 3.04 8.07 -4.99
CA LEU A 84 3.78 7.17 -4.08
C LEU A 84 3.95 7.84 -2.73
N SER A 85 3.86 7.05 -1.66
CA SER A 85 4.06 7.59 -0.32
C SER A 85 5.51 8.02 -0.09
N ASP A 86 5.70 8.92 0.88
CA ASP A 86 7.02 9.26 1.40
C ASP A 86 7.74 8.02 1.95
N TRP A 87 7.02 7.02 2.47
CA TRP A 87 7.65 5.78 2.93
C TRP A 87 8.44 5.13 1.81
N ILE A 88 7.84 4.94 0.63
CA ILE A 88 8.53 4.36 -0.53
C ILE A 88 9.64 5.29 -1.02
N LEU A 89 9.34 6.58 -1.19
CA LEU A 89 10.27 7.55 -1.76
C LEU A 89 11.51 7.79 -0.87
N ASN A 90 11.35 7.73 0.46
CA ASN A 90 12.45 7.89 1.41
C ASN A 90 13.45 6.72 1.37
N TYR A 91 13.06 5.55 0.87
CA TYR A 91 14.00 4.46 0.59
C TYR A 91 14.70 4.58 -0.78
N ASN A 92 14.42 5.64 -1.53
CA ASN A 92 15.09 6.03 -2.77
C ASN A 92 15.18 4.87 -3.80
N PRO A 93 14.03 4.39 -4.31
CA PRO A 93 14.00 3.34 -5.32
C PRO A 93 14.75 3.76 -6.58
N ASP A 94 15.52 2.83 -7.16
CA ASP A 94 16.25 3.05 -8.41
C ASP A 94 15.28 3.23 -9.59
N ILE A 95 14.13 2.54 -9.57
CA ILE A 95 13.04 2.68 -10.54
C ILE A 95 11.73 2.74 -9.76
N HIS A 96 10.84 3.66 -10.12
CA HIS A 96 9.49 3.69 -9.56
C HIS A 96 8.46 4.14 -10.61
N VAL A 97 7.22 3.72 -10.41
CA VAL A 97 6.09 4.06 -11.26
C VAL A 97 4.84 4.29 -10.41
N ALA A 98 4.14 5.37 -10.73
CA ALA A 98 2.79 5.66 -10.27
C ALA A 98 2.08 6.33 -11.45
N ASN A 99 1.31 5.54 -12.21
CA ASN A 99 0.73 5.99 -13.47
C ASN A 99 -0.72 5.51 -13.62
N ILE A 100 -1.54 6.31 -14.29
CA ILE A 100 -2.94 6.03 -14.62
C ILE A 100 -3.04 5.80 -16.13
N ASP A 101 -3.60 4.65 -16.50
CA ASP A 101 -4.05 4.37 -17.85
C ASP A 101 -5.56 4.61 -17.90
N GLU A 102 -5.96 5.82 -18.30
CA GLU A 102 -7.36 6.24 -18.34
C GLU A 102 -8.20 5.40 -19.32
N MET A 103 -7.60 4.99 -20.45
CA MET A 103 -8.27 4.17 -21.46
C MET A 103 -8.72 2.85 -20.85
N ASN A 104 -7.81 2.20 -20.13
CA ASN A 104 -8.08 0.90 -19.50
C ASN A 104 -8.62 1.01 -18.06
N SER A 105 -8.67 2.23 -17.48
CA SER A 105 -8.86 2.47 -16.04
C SER A 105 -8.05 1.54 -15.16
N THR A 106 -6.76 1.51 -15.46
CA THR A 106 -5.79 0.82 -14.63
C THR A 106 -4.83 1.83 -14.02
N ILE A 107 -4.31 1.49 -12.85
CA ILE A 107 -3.35 2.25 -12.09
C ILE A 107 -2.18 1.32 -11.86
N ARG A 108 -0.97 1.75 -12.20
CA ARG A 108 0.25 0.96 -12.04
C ARG A 108 1.10 1.61 -10.97
N ILE A 109 1.32 0.87 -9.89
CA ILE A 109 2.16 1.27 -8.78
C ILE A 109 3.32 0.29 -8.71
N GLY A 110 4.55 0.76 -8.65
CA GLY A 110 5.70 -0.13 -8.57
C GLY A 110 6.96 0.58 -8.16
N ALA A 111 7.89 -0.17 -7.61
CA ALA A 111 9.20 0.30 -7.21
C ALA A 111 10.20 -0.86 -7.24
N VAL A 112 11.46 -0.56 -7.59
CA VAL A 112 12.57 -1.51 -7.64
C VAL A 112 13.78 -0.88 -6.97
N TRP A 113 14.49 -1.68 -6.19
CA TRP A 113 15.70 -1.31 -5.49
C TRP A 113 16.82 -2.31 -5.80
N PHE A 114 17.90 -1.84 -6.39
CA PHE A 114 19.08 -2.66 -6.72
C PHE A 114 20.15 -2.62 -5.63
N LYS A 115 20.19 -1.53 -4.85
CA LYS A 115 21.27 -1.27 -3.87
C LYS A 115 20.82 -1.34 -2.41
N LYS A 116 19.55 -1.02 -2.13
CA LYS A 116 19.00 -0.94 -0.78
C LYS A 116 17.55 -1.39 -0.79
N GLU A 117 17.26 -2.50 -0.15
CA GLU A 117 15.90 -3.04 -0.10
C GLU A 117 14.96 -2.15 0.73
N LEU A 118 13.68 -2.18 0.37
CA LEU A 118 12.61 -1.71 1.25
C LEU A 118 12.57 -2.66 2.44
N PRO A 119 12.69 -2.18 3.70
CA PRO A 119 12.70 -3.07 4.84
C PRO A 119 11.33 -3.72 5.05
N ALA A 120 11.35 -4.89 5.70
CA ALA A 120 10.16 -5.54 6.21
C ALA A 120 9.35 -4.59 7.12
N GLY A 121 8.04 -4.79 7.14
CA GLY A 121 7.08 -4.08 7.98
C GLY A 121 5.84 -3.61 7.22
N HIS A 122 5.09 -2.72 7.86
CA HIS A 122 3.88 -2.12 7.32
C HIS A 122 4.07 -0.65 6.93
N GLY A 123 3.50 -0.25 5.79
CA GLY A 123 3.43 1.16 5.41
C GLY A 123 2.47 1.46 4.27
N ASN A 124 2.19 2.75 4.08
CA ASN A 124 1.42 3.20 2.94
C ASN A 124 2.27 3.08 1.68
N LEU A 125 1.77 2.43 0.64
CA LEU A 125 2.44 2.32 -0.64
C LEU A 125 2.18 3.56 -1.51
N ALA A 126 0.90 3.91 -1.66
CA ALA A 126 0.47 5.01 -2.51
C ALA A 126 -0.87 5.59 -2.03
N LYS A 127 -1.16 6.81 -2.48
CA LYS A 127 -2.47 7.43 -2.36
C LYS A 127 -3.01 7.72 -3.76
N ILE A 128 -4.25 7.32 -4.00
CA ILE A 128 -4.94 7.47 -5.28
C ILE A 128 -6.08 8.45 -5.08
N TYR A 129 -6.16 9.48 -5.92
CA TYR A 129 -7.16 10.52 -5.85
C TYR A 129 -8.21 10.31 -6.94
N PHE A 130 -9.46 10.46 -6.56
CA PHE A 130 -10.60 10.27 -7.44
C PHE A 130 -11.60 11.41 -7.26
N HIS A 131 -12.48 11.56 -8.26
CA HIS A 131 -13.74 12.25 -8.10
C HIS A 131 -14.89 11.51 -8.76
N THR A 132 -16.08 11.62 -8.17
CA THR A 132 -17.34 11.21 -8.79
C THR A 132 -17.89 12.36 -9.64
N GLY A 133 -18.54 12.02 -10.76
CA GLY A 133 -19.25 13.01 -11.57
C GLY A 133 -20.70 13.23 -11.14
N PRO A 134 -21.46 14.06 -11.89
CA PRO A 134 -22.84 14.44 -11.55
C PRO A 134 -23.89 13.32 -11.76
N LYS A 135 -23.55 12.27 -12.51
CA LYS A 135 -24.38 11.08 -12.79
C LYS A 135 -24.07 9.91 -11.86
N TRP A 136 -23.16 10.07 -10.91
CA TRP A 136 -22.90 9.06 -9.88
C TRP A 136 -24.18 8.78 -9.09
N LYS A 137 -24.50 7.50 -8.87
CA LYS A 137 -25.67 7.11 -8.08
C LYS A 137 -25.23 6.60 -6.70
N MET A 138 -25.97 6.99 -5.66
CA MET A 138 -25.69 6.62 -4.27
C MET A 138 -25.75 5.10 -4.00
N ASP A 139 -26.41 4.34 -4.88
CA ASP A 139 -26.52 2.88 -4.80
C ASP A 139 -25.42 2.14 -5.58
N GLN A 140 -24.54 2.87 -6.27
CA GLN A 140 -23.42 2.29 -7.00
C GLN A 140 -22.25 1.96 -6.06
N SER A 141 -21.49 0.97 -6.49
CA SER A 141 -20.17 0.70 -5.96
C SER A 141 -19.19 0.32 -7.07
N ILE A 142 -17.93 0.66 -6.84
CA ILE A 142 -16.81 0.18 -7.65
C ILE A 142 -15.88 -0.63 -6.77
N MET A 143 -15.31 -1.67 -7.37
CA MET A 143 -14.26 -2.47 -6.76
C MET A 143 -12.92 -1.98 -7.30
N ILE A 144 -11.97 -1.74 -6.39
CA ILE A 144 -10.59 -1.46 -6.75
C ILE A 144 -9.78 -2.72 -6.44
N ASP A 145 -9.35 -3.42 -7.48
CA ASP A 145 -8.64 -4.69 -7.33
C ASP A 145 -7.60 -4.97 -8.42
N THR A 146 -6.78 -6.00 -8.18
CA THR A 146 -5.75 -6.49 -9.12
C THR A 146 -6.31 -7.45 -10.18
N THR A 147 -7.50 -8.01 -9.95
CA THR A 147 -8.10 -9.07 -10.78
C THR A 147 -8.68 -8.55 -12.10
N VAL A 148 -9.06 -7.28 -12.13
CA VAL A 148 -9.63 -6.62 -13.31
C VAL A 148 -8.54 -6.03 -14.24
N CYS A 149 -7.28 -5.90 -13.77
CA CYS A 149 -6.12 -5.48 -14.60
C CYS A 149 -5.64 -6.54 -15.60
N TYR A 150 -6.32 -7.67 -15.68
CA TYR A 150 -5.97 -8.76 -16.58
C TYR A 150 -6.24 -8.35 -18.04
N PRO A 151 -5.31 -8.67 -18.95
CA PRO A 151 -5.78 -9.50 -20.05
C PRO A 151 -4.87 -10.73 -20.20
N PRO A 152 -5.38 -11.88 -20.68
CA PRO A 152 -4.53 -12.63 -21.60
C PRO A 152 -4.40 -11.79 -22.90
N PRO A 153 -3.20 -11.58 -23.48
CA PRO A 153 -1.86 -12.00 -23.08
C PRO A 153 -0.95 -10.83 -22.65
N GLY A 154 -0.10 -11.04 -21.64
CA GLY A 154 1.01 -10.12 -21.28
C GLY A 154 0.77 -9.18 -20.09
N GLY A 155 -0.36 -9.32 -19.38
CA GLY A 155 -0.65 -8.52 -18.18
C GLY A 155 0.37 -8.76 -17.06
N ALA A 156 1.03 -7.70 -16.61
CA ALA A 156 1.93 -7.74 -15.46
C ALA A 156 1.14 -8.16 -14.21
N ARG A 157 1.64 -9.17 -13.48
CA ARG A 157 1.00 -9.71 -12.29
C ARG A 157 1.35 -8.86 -11.07
N TYR A 158 0.45 -8.82 -10.09
CA TYR A 158 0.81 -8.33 -8.77
C TYR A 158 1.87 -9.25 -8.16
N HIS A 159 3.04 -8.73 -7.80
CA HIS A 159 4.12 -9.55 -7.26
C HIS A 159 5.07 -8.72 -6.39
N PHE A 160 5.66 -9.40 -5.41
CA PHE A 160 6.82 -8.94 -4.65
C PHE A 160 8.07 -9.70 -5.11
N VAL A 161 9.21 -9.04 -4.95
CA VAL A 161 10.53 -9.59 -5.23
C VAL A 161 11.41 -9.33 -4.02
N SER A 162 12.03 -10.38 -3.49
CA SER A 162 13.07 -10.33 -2.47
C SER A 162 14.36 -10.95 -3.01
N VAL A 163 15.53 -10.48 -2.56
CA VAL A 163 16.82 -11.06 -2.91
C VAL A 163 17.49 -11.62 -1.66
N LYS A 164 17.63 -12.95 -1.60
CA LYS A 164 18.33 -13.65 -0.51
C LYS A 164 19.66 -14.19 -1.02
N GLY A 165 20.73 -13.46 -0.73
CA GLY A 165 22.08 -13.82 -1.18
C GLY A 165 22.23 -13.68 -2.70
N LYS A 166 22.21 -14.80 -3.43
CA LYS A 166 22.27 -14.83 -4.91
C LYS A 166 20.93 -15.23 -5.55
N GLU A 167 19.93 -15.55 -4.75
CA GLU A 167 18.65 -16.02 -5.23
C GLU A 167 17.64 -14.86 -5.26
N THR A 168 16.90 -14.76 -6.36
CA THR A 168 15.76 -13.86 -6.49
C THR A 168 14.49 -14.66 -6.26
N ILE A 169 13.72 -14.29 -5.24
CA ILE A 169 12.48 -14.94 -4.87
C ILE A 169 11.35 -14.00 -5.30
N SER A 170 10.40 -14.52 -6.08
CA SER A 170 9.18 -13.81 -6.42
C SER A 170 7.99 -14.53 -5.81
N PHE A 171 7.07 -13.77 -5.24
CA PHE A 171 5.87 -14.31 -4.60
C PHE A 171 4.68 -13.36 -4.78
N GLU A 172 3.49 -13.92 -4.61
CA GLU A 172 2.21 -13.21 -4.73
C GLU A 172 1.62 -12.99 -3.32
N PRO A 173 1.61 -11.76 -2.81
CA PRO A 173 1.06 -11.48 -1.48
C PRO A 173 -0.47 -11.63 -1.46
N VAL A 174 -1.04 -11.68 -0.26
CA VAL A 174 -2.50 -11.63 -0.07
C VAL A 174 -3.01 -10.24 -0.48
N PHE A 175 -3.93 -10.20 -1.45
CA PHE A 175 -4.52 -8.95 -1.90
C PHE A 175 -5.90 -8.72 -1.26
N VAL A 176 -6.06 -7.59 -0.58
CA VAL A 176 -7.33 -7.14 0.00
C VAL A 176 -7.87 -5.97 -0.83
N LYS A 177 -8.90 -6.28 -1.63
CA LYS A 177 -9.58 -5.31 -2.49
C LYS A 177 -10.27 -4.19 -1.73
N GLY A 178 -10.34 -3.03 -2.36
CA GLY A 178 -11.06 -1.86 -1.86
C GLY A 178 -12.45 -1.78 -2.48
N LEU A 179 -13.41 -1.31 -1.71
CA LEU A 179 -14.76 -0.99 -2.20
C LEU A 179 -15.03 0.50 -2.01
N VAL A 180 -15.44 1.16 -3.09
CA VAL A 180 -15.82 2.56 -3.07
C VAL A 180 -17.31 2.67 -3.39
N GLY A 181 -18.08 3.33 -2.52
CA GLY A 181 -19.53 3.43 -2.62
C GLY A 181 -20.27 2.47 -1.68
N LYS A 182 -21.52 2.15 -2.00
CA LYS A 182 -22.39 1.38 -1.10
C LYS A 182 -22.01 -0.09 -1.08
N SER A 183 -21.77 -0.64 0.11
CA SER A 183 -21.59 -2.09 0.29
C SER A 183 -22.90 -2.81 -0.01
N SER A 184 -22.92 -3.69 -1.01
CA SER A 184 -24.03 -4.60 -1.24
C SER A 184 -24.03 -5.62 -0.09
N LYS A 185 -24.92 -5.41 0.89
CA LYS A 185 -25.24 -6.45 1.87
C LYS A 185 -25.98 -7.59 1.19
#